data_AF-A0ABD3XB62-F1
#
_entry.id   AF-A0ABD3XB62-F1
#
_cell.length_a   1.000
_cell.length_b   1.000
_cell.length_c   1.000
_cell.angle_alpha   90.00
_cell.angle_beta   90.00
_cell.angle_gamma   90.00
#
_symmetry.space_group_name_H-M   'P 1'
#
loop_
_entity.id
_entity.type
_entity.pdbx_description
1 polymer ?
#
loop_
_entity_poly.entity_id
_entity_poly.type
_entity_poly.pdbx_seq_one_letter_code
_entity_poly.pdbx_strand_id
1 'polypeptide(L)'
;MACSCIEPYATCPETTNFAHICRIVVDVLRDILWQVLTNEVTPTDLPIQVRKNQYNLKRLDGKLKAWLIGIPPSSTEIPSSEKFDVSSLYTLIRNLCSTIPSPTTKWGNPPPAGGMTLGDDIERVREFRNTLYGHATQAKIDTADYNNICINIIDVVSRFDAYFSVNCKAMKCNFTSDIHTVLTSSTDKALEDEYIAKLKEIVVLIDDVQKQVDGVGHAVGSAKEEVNNLKKQVTIATQNVRYVKKDIDTARQGVNNVNQEVGTVKDEVRNIHRKVCDVDLNVSNVKEDLLNVKQEVPKINQEVVDVKQEVGSAMQKVCDVIENVSDVRQEVGHVRQEVGSVKQDVINVKQDVTNVTQILLDLKQDVSTVNQEFGSVKQEVGSVNQEVGYVKQGVGNVYQIVGDVKQNVGEVTLQVDDVNEAIDNVRMHVGDVKQHLHILQKEAGVKQQVGDLNTNLEILHDKVDVLKKDIAEIKDMLAIMPASVEKGGTFKQGMNCLN
;
A
#
# COMPACT_ATOMS: atom_id res chain seq x y z
N MET A 1 -13.41 21.29 -10.13
CA MET A 1 -12.76 20.08 -9.56
C MET A 1 -12.02 20.51 -8.31
N ALA A 2 -12.48 20.04 -7.15
CA ALA A 2 -11.77 20.24 -5.90
C ALA A 2 -10.42 19.53 -5.99
N CYS A 3 -9.35 20.25 -5.69
CA CYS A 3 -8.02 19.71 -5.49
C CYS A 3 -8.11 18.65 -4.39
N SER A 4 -8.11 17.35 -4.73
CA SER A 4 -7.96 16.31 -3.73
C SER A 4 -6.53 16.41 -3.22
N CYS A 5 -6.37 17.04 -2.06
CA CYS A 5 -5.12 17.05 -1.32
C CYS A 5 -4.71 15.59 -1.11
N ILE A 6 -3.70 15.11 -1.86
CA ILE A 6 -2.99 13.89 -1.49
C ILE A 6 -2.34 14.23 -0.16
N GLU A 7 -2.88 13.70 0.94
CA GLU A 7 -2.28 13.87 2.26
C GLU A 7 -0.88 13.26 2.23
N PRO A 8 0.20 14.07 2.21
CA PRO A 8 1.54 13.57 1.91
C PRO A 8 2.08 12.66 3.01
N TYR A 9 1.43 12.68 4.18
CA TYR A 9 1.78 11.93 5.38
C TYR A 9 0.72 10.88 5.78
N ALA A 10 -0.23 10.56 4.89
CA ALA A 10 -1.20 9.50 5.17
C ALA A 10 -0.50 8.14 5.31
N THR A 11 -1.02 7.32 6.23
CA THR A 11 -0.54 5.95 6.43
C THR A 11 -0.84 5.11 5.19
N CYS A 12 0.19 4.44 4.69
CA CYS A 12 0.14 3.47 3.61
C CYS A 12 0.89 2.18 4.03
N PRO A 13 0.70 1.06 3.31
CA PRO A 13 1.41 -0.19 3.60
C PRO A 13 2.92 0.01 3.75
N GLU A 14 3.54 0.85 2.94
CA GLU A 14 4.98 1.12 2.97
C GLU A 14 5.43 1.85 4.23
N THR A 15 4.61 2.77 4.76
CA THR A 15 4.89 3.42 6.05
C THR A 15 4.69 2.48 7.23
N THR A 16 3.72 1.57 7.15
CA THR A 16 3.52 0.51 8.17
C THR A 16 4.69 -0.47 8.18
N ASN A 17 5.17 -0.89 7.01
CA ASN A 17 6.36 -1.71 6.87
C ASN A 17 7.58 -1.06 7.54
N PHE A 18 7.82 0.23 7.26
CA PHE A 18 8.89 0.99 7.89
C PHE A 18 8.75 1.03 9.43
N ALA A 19 7.53 1.27 9.93
CA ALA A 19 7.26 1.28 11.37
C ALA A 19 7.57 -0.06 12.06
N HIS A 20 7.21 -1.18 11.42
CA HIS A 20 7.56 -2.52 11.93
C HIS A 20 9.08 -2.72 11.99
N ILE A 21 9.81 -2.35 10.93
CA ILE A 21 11.27 -2.46 10.90
C ILE A 21 11.93 -1.57 11.96
N CYS A 22 11.41 -0.36 12.16
CA CYS A 22 11.87 0.54 13.20
C CYS A 22 11.73 -0.07 14.60
N ARG A 23 10.57 -0.65 14.91
CA ARG A 23 10.36 -1.34 16.21
C ARG A 23 11.31 -2.53 16.38
N ILE A 24 11.51 -3.34 15.34
CA ILE A 24 12.45 -4.47 15.39
C ILE A 24 13.87 -3.97 15.68
N VAL A 25 14.33 -2.93 14.97
CA VAL A 25 15.69 -2.40 15.11
C VAL A 25 15.90 -1.73 16.47
N VAL A 26 14.95 -0.92 16.93
CA VAL A 26 15.09 -0.09 18.13
C VAL A 26 14.82 -0.89 19.42
N ASP A 27 13.93 -1.88 19.37
CA ASP A 27 13.55 -2.66 20.54
C ASP A 27 14.21 -4.05 20.51
N VAL A 28 13.81 -4.90 19.56
CA VAL A 28 14.22 -6.32 19.58
C VAL A 28 15.73 -6.49 19.37
N LEU A 29 16.32 -5.85 18.36
CA LEU A 29 17.76 -5.95 18.12
C LEU A 29 18.58 -5.28 19.23
N ARG A 30 18.05 -4.22 19.85
CA ARG A 30 18.65 -3.61 21.04
C ARG A 30 18.66 -4.57 22.23
N ASP A 31 17.56 -5.27 22.47
CA ASP A 31 17.47 -6.26 23.56
C ASP A 31 18.36 -7.48 23.31
N ILE A 32 18.51 -7.92 22.05
CA ILE A 32 19.48 -8.95 21.67
C ILE A 32 20.91 -8.51 22.03
N LEU A 33 21.32 -7.30 21.64
CA LEU A 33 22.66 -6.79 21.97
C LEU A 33 22.84 -6.60 23.48
N TRP A 34 21.79 -6.22 24.20
CA TRP A 34 21.83 -6.17 25.66
C TRP A 34 22.06 -7.56 26.25
N GLN A 35 21.40 -8.60 25.75
CA GLN A 35 21.63 -9.98 26.17
C GLN A 35 23.05 -10.46 25.86
N VAL A 36 23.59 -10.10 24.68
CA VAL A 36 25.00 -10.38 24.33
C VAL A 36 25.94 -9.73 25.34
N LEU A 37 25.77 -8.43 25.62
CA LEU A 37 26.61 -7.70 26.56
C LEU A 37 26.55 -8.32 27.96
N THR A 38 25.34 -8.61 28.45
CA THR A 38 25.11 -9.07 29.82
C THR A 38 25.55 -10.52 30.06
N ASN A 39 25.69 -11.32 29.01
CA ASN A 39 26.31 -12.65 29.09
C ASN A 39 27.82 -12.58 29.39
N GLU A 40 28.48 -11.50 28.98
CA GLU A 40 29.93 -11.30 29.14
C GLU A 40 30.27 -10.39 30.32
N VAL A 41 29.46 -9.35 30.52
CA VAL A 41 29.62 -8.35 31.58
C VAL A 41 28.29 -8.19 32.29
N THR A 42 28.20 -8.68 33.53
CA THR A 42 26.95 -8.59 34.29
C THR A 42 26.49 -7.13 34.43
N PRO A 43 25.17 -6.86 34.49
CA PRO A 43 24.67 -5.49 34.66
C PRO A 43 25.32 -4.76 35.85
N THR A 44 25.58 -5.47 36.95
CA THR A 44 26.26 -4.94 38.14
C THR A 44 27.73 -4.57 37.87
N ASP A 45 28.44 -5.35 37.05
CA ASP A 45 29.84 -5.11 36.72
C ASP A 45 30.04 -4.10 35.59
N LEU A 46 28.98 -3.80 34.81
CA LEU A 46 29.07 -2.91 33.65
C LEU A 46 29.64 -1.52 33.99
N PRO A 47 29.19 -0.81 35.04
CA PRO A 47 29.80 0.45 35.47
C PRO A 47 31.30 0.32 35.80
N ILE A 48 31.72 -0.81 36.37
CA ILE A 48 33.12 -1.09 36.72
C ILE A 48 33.96 -1.29 35.45
N GLN A 49 33.46 -2.07 34.49
CA GLN A 49 34.15 -2.33 33.22
C GLN A 49 34.26 -1.07 32.35
N VAL A 50 33.21 -0.24 32.33
CA VAL A 50 33.24 1.05 31.63
C VAL A 50 34.31 1.97 32.23
N ARG A 51 34.46 2.01 33.56
CA ARG A 51 35.52 2.80 34.21
C ARG A 51 36.93 2.32 33.90
N LYS A 52 37.13 1.01 33.77
CA LYS A 52 38.44 0.44 33.43
C LYS A 52 38.83 0.71 31.98
N ASN A 53 37.87 0.75 31.06
CA ASN A 53 38.10 0.82 29.61
C ASN A 53 37.75 2.18 28.98
N GLN A 54 37.72 3.27 29.77
CA GLN A 54 37.26 4.59 29.32
C GLN A 54 37.99 5.12 28.09
N TYR A 55 39.27 4.81 27.93
CA TYR A 55 40.10 5.26 26.81
C TYR A 55 39.67 4.66 25.46
N ASN A 56 39.09 3.45 25.47
CA ASN A 56 38.61 2.77 24.27
C ASN A 56 37.16 3.18 23.92
N LEU A 57 36.39 3.62 24.92
CA LEU A 57 35.00 4.07 24.78
C LEU A 57 34.89 5.55 24.36
N LYS A 58 35.63 5.98 23.32
CA LYS A 58 35.57 7.37 22.81
C LYS A 58 34.31 7.66 22.01
N ARG A 59 33.72 6.61 21.39
CA ARG A 59 32.53 6.70 20.54
C ARG A 59 31.22 6.42 21.29
N LEU A 60 31.29 6.10 22.59
CA LEU A 60 30.11 5.92 23.42
C LEU A 60 29.49 7.29 23.70
N ASP A 61 28.15 7.38 23.72
CA ASP A 61 27.46 8.63 24.04
C ASP A 61 28.00 9.23 25.35
N GLY A 62 28.30 10.53 25.32
CA GLY A 62 28.98 11.20 26.42
C GLY A 62 28.13 11.24 27.70
N LYS A 63 26.81 11.40 27.58
CA LYS A 63 25.89 11.44 28.73
C LYS A 63 25.74 10.05 29.34
N LEU A 64 25.55 9.04 28.49
CA LEU A 64 25.47 7.65 28.93
C LEU A 64 26.76 7.20 29.61
N LYS A 65 27.92 7.53 29.03
CA LYS A 65 29.23 7.23 29.61
C LYS A 65 29.42 7.89 30.97
N ALA A 66 29.07 9.17 31.09
CA ALA A 66 29.15 9.90 32.35
C ALA A 66 28.23 9.30 33.43
N TRP A 67 27.00 8.93 33.08
CA TRP A 67 26.07 8.25 33.98
C TRP A 67 26.63 6.91 34.47
N LEU A 68 27.11 6.05 33.56
CA LEU A 68 27.71 4.74 33.93
C LEU A 68 28.92 4.89 34.86
N ILE A 69 29.79 5.86 34.61
CA ILE A 69 30.94 6.15 35.48
C ILE A 69 30.49 6.72 36.83
N GLY A 70 29.33 7.36 36.89
CA GLY A 70 28.73 7.91 38.09
C GLY A 70 28.22 6.87 39.08
N ILE A 71 27.77 5.69 38.63
CA ILE A 71 27.11 4.65 39.47
C ILE A 71 28.12 3.95 40.41
N PRO A 72 28.17 4.25 41.72
CA PRO A 72 29.19 3.70 42.61
C PRO A 72 29.19 2.16 42.65
N PRO A 73 30.33 1.48 42.86
CA PRO A 73 30.36 0.01 42.96
C PRO A 73 29.48 -0.58 44.08
N SER A 74 29.18 0.21 45.11
CA SER A 74 28.29 -0.15 46.21
C SER A 74 26.83 0.26 45.98
N SER A 75 26.49 0.77 44.80
CA SER A 75 25.13 1.21 44.46
C SER A 75 24.18 0.03 44.30
N THR A 76 22.92 0.25 44.62
CA THR A 76 21.81 -0.66 44.26
C THR A 76 21.23 -0.36 42.88
N GLU A 77 21.67 0.73 42.23
CA GLU A 77 21.26 1.08 40.87
C GLU A 77 21.92 0.13 39.85
N ILE A 78 21.10 -0.71 39.22
CA ILE A 78 21.52 -1.67 38.20
C ILE A 78 21.11 -1.13 36.82
N PRO A 79 22.05 -0.97 35.86
CA PRO A 79 21.71 -0.57 34.51
C PRO A 79 20.69 -1.53 33.86
N SER A 80 19.63 -0.97 33.27
CA SER A 80 18.61 -1.71 32.50
C SER A 80 18.79 -1.47 30.99
N SER A 81 18.28 -2.41 30.16
CA SER A 81 18.39 -2.34 28.70
C SER A 81 17.80 -1.05 28.09
N GLU A 82 16.73 -0.51 28.69
CA GLU A 82 16.02 0.68 28.23
C GLU A 82 16.88 1.94 28.15
N LYS A 83 17.98 2.01 28.93
CA LYS A 83 18.92 3.14 28.92
C LYS A 83 19.87 3.15 27.73
N PHE A 84 19.89 2.09 26.94
CA PHE A 84 20.85 1.89 25.87
C PHE A 84 20.16 1.79 24.51
N ASP A 85 20.73 2.45 23.51
CA ASP A 85 20.39 2.26 22.11
C ASP A 85 21.33 1.21 21.47
N VAL A 86 20.99 0.78 20.25
CA VAL A 86 21.81 -0.17 19.47
C VAL A 86 23.26 0.32 19.32
N SER A 87 23.47 1.63 19.10
CA SER A 87 24.82 2.21 18.92
C SER A 87 25.69 2.06 20.16
N SER A 88 25.10 2.33 21.33
CA SER A 88 25.79 2.27 22.61
C SER A 88 26.12 0.83 22.97
N LEU A 89 25.17 -0.09 22.79
CA LEU A 89 25.40 -1.52 23.04
C LEU A 89 26.46 -2.10 22.11
N TYR A 90 26.39 -1.80 20.81
CA TYR A 90 27.43 -2.18 19.85
C TYR A 90 28.82 -1.66 20.29
N THR A 91 28.88 -0.39 20.73
CA THR A 91 30.14 0.21 21.19
C THR A 91 30.67 -0.46 22.45
N LEU A 92 29.80 -0.80 23.40
CA LEU A 92 30.19 -1.50 24.63
C LEU A 92 30.65 -2.92 24.33
N ILE A 93 29.90 -3.69 23.55
CA ILE A 93 30.24 -5.07 23.16
C ILE A 93 31.62 -5.12 22.51
N ARG A 94 31.86 -4.31 21.48
CA ARG A 94 33.13 -4.28 20.73
C ARG A 94 34.35 -3.97 21.60
N ASN A 95 34.17 -3.23 22.70
CA ASN A 95 35.29 -2.74 23.52
C ASN A 95 35.43 -3.43 24.88
N LEU A 96 34.38 -4.12 25.36
CA LEU A 96 34.37 -4.77 26.68
C LEU A 96 34.33 -6.30 26.60
N CYS A 97 33.76 -6.87 25.53
CA CYS A 97 33.54 -8.31 25.40
C CYS A 97 34.67 -8.99 24.60
N SER A 98 35.83 -9.19 25.24
CA SER A 98 37.02 -9.74 24.56
C SER A 98 36.92 -11.21 24.12
N THR A 99 35.94 -11.94 24.66
CA THR A 99 35.63 -13.36 24.40
C THR A 99 34.84 -13.57 23.11
N ILE A 100 34.16 -12.53 22.62
CA ILE A 100 33.41 -12.59 21.37
C ILE A 100 34.39 -12.62 20.20
N PRO A 101 34.27 -13.59 19.28
CA PRO A 101 35.17 -13.68 18.13
C PRO A 101 35.09 -12.41 17.28
N SER A 102 36.24 -11.96 16.78
CA SER A 102 36.27 -10.81 15.89
C SER A 102 35.50 -11.13 14.59
N PRO A 103 34.70 -10.19 14.06
CA PRO A 103 34.02 -10.37 12.79
C PRO A 103 35.03 -10.66 11.68
N THR A 104 34.61 -11.42 10.67
CA THR A 104 35.43 -11.89 9.55
C THR A 104 36.13 -10.73 8.82
N THR A 105 35.44 -9.59 8.67
CA THR A 105 35.95 -8.38 8.00
C THR A 105 36.41 -7.29 8.97
N LYS A 106 36.58 -7.61 10.25
CA LYS A 106 36.86 -6.69 11.37
C LYS A 106 35.69 -5.77 11.69
N TRP A 107 35.67 -5.33 12.95
CA TRP A 107 34.62 -4.46 13.47
C TRP A 107 34.52 -3.12 12.72
N GLY A 108 33.29 -2.77 12.31
CA GLY A 108 32.94 -1.57 11.56
C GLY A 108 32.87 -1.76 10.05
N ASN A 109 33.12 -2.97 9.55
CA ASN A 109 32.99 -3.32 8.13
C ASN A 109 31.84 -4.32 7.94
N PRO A 110 31.11 -4.25 6.81
CA PRO A 110 30.06 -5.22 6.50
C PRO A 110 30.63 -6.66 6.46
N PRO A 111 29.95 -7.64 7.07
CA PRO A 111 30.37 -9.04 7.03
C PRO A 111 30.07 -9.66 5.65
N PRO A 112 30.82 -10.69 5.24
CA PRO A 112 30.55 -11.41 3.99
C PRO A 112 29.26 -12.23 4.13
N ALA A 113 28.60 -12.52 3.00
CA ALA A 113 27.33 -13.28 2.99
C ALA A 113 27.44 -14.63 3.72
N GLY A 114 28.59 -15.31 3.63
CA GLY A 114 28.83 -16.60 4.31
C GLY A 114 29.45 -16.52 5.71
N GLY A 115 29.74 -15.32 6.25
CA GLY A 115 30.37 -15.18 7.57
C GLY A 115 29.35 -15.38 8.69
N MET A 116 29.40 -16.48 9.43
CA MET A 116 28.36 -16.84 10.42
C MET A 116 28.85 -16.79 11.87
N THR A 117 29.89 -16.01 12.16
CA THR A 117 30.36 -15.85 13.56
C THR A 117 29.43 -14.93 14.34
N LEU A 118 29.42 -15.04 15.68
CA LEU A 118 28.68 -14.11 16.54
C LEU A 118 29.09 -12.65 16.28
N GLY A 119 30.38 -12.40 16.04
CA GLY A 119 30.87 -11.08 15.65
C GLY A 119 30.28 -10.58 14.32
N ASP A 120 30.18 -11.45 13.31
CA ASP A 120 29.55 -11.11 12.03
C ASP A 120 28.08 -10.74 12.21
N ASP A 121 27.34 -11.48 13.04
CA ASP A 121 25.93 -11.18 13.30
C ASP A 121 25.73 -9.88 14.09
N ILE A 122 26.63 -9.54 15.02
CA ILE A 122 26.63 -8.22 15.69
C ILE A 122 26.89 -7.09 14.68
N GLU A 123 27.77 -7.30 13.69
CA GLU A 123 27.95 -6.33 12.61
C GLU A 123 26.71 -6.24 11.70
N ARG A 124 26.02 -7.34 11.41
CA ARG A 124 24.74 -7.30 10.68
C ARG A 124 23.70 -6.47 11.42
N VAL A 125 23.59 -6.60 12.74
CA VAL A 125 22.69 -5.75 13.55
C VAL A 125 23.06 -4.27 13.43
N ARG A 126 24.35 -3.93 13.45
CA ARG A 126 24.81 -2.56 13.22
C ARG A 126 24.42 -2.07 11.82
N GLU A 127 24.63 -2.89 10.78
CA GLU A 127 24.29 -2.55 9.40
C GLU A 127 22.78 -2.39 9.21
N PHE A 128 21.96 -3.28 9.78
CA PHE A 128 20.50 -3.14 9.80
C PHE A 128 20.08 -1.81 10.42
N ARG A 129 20.64 -1.46 11.58
CA ARG A 129 20.36 -0.16 12.18
C ARG A 129 20.76 0.99 11.25
N ASN A 130 21.97 0.97 10.71
CA ASN A 130 22.47 2.08 9.90
C ASN A 130 21.65 2.27 8.62
N THR A 131 21.34 1.18 7.92
CA THR A 131 20.66 1.22 6.63
C THR A 131 19.15 1.43 6.76
N LEU A 132 18.51 0.77 7.74
CA LEU A 132 17.04 0.75 7.84
C LEU A 132 16.47 1.84 8.75
N TYR A 133 17.28 2.41 9.65
CA TYR A 133 16.84 3.41 10.63
C TYR A 133 17.73 4.66 10.62
N GLY A 134 19.04 4.49 10.81
CA GLY A 134 19.99 5.58 11.05
C GLY A 134 20.26 6.49 9.85
N HIS A 135 20.10 5.98 8.63
CA HIS A 135 20.29 6.73 7.38
C HIS A 135 19.07 6.65 6.45
N ALA A 136 17.91 6.24 6.98
CA ALA A 136 16.68 6.22 6.22
C ALA A 136 16.32 7.65 5.76
N THR A 137 16.19 7.85 4.45
CA THR A 137 15.82 9.15 3.87
C THR A 137 14.30 9.33 3.75
N GLN A 138 13.54 8.25 3.90
CA GLN A 138 12.08 8.22 3.89
C GLN A 138 11.56 7.19 4.89
N ALA A 139 10.41 7.45 5.49
CA ALA A 139 9.71 6.52 6.36
C ALA A 139 8.85 5.54 5.57
N LYS A 140 9.40 4.94 4.51
CA LYS A 140 8.70 4.04 3.58
C LYS A 140 9.62 2.91 3.13
N ILE A 141 9.10 1.69 3.15
CA ILE A 141 9.76 0.50 2.59
C ILE A 141 8.72 -0.25 1.76
N ASP A 142 9.00 -0.47 0.47
CA ASP A 142 8.10 -1.24 -0.38
C ASP A 142 7.99 -2.69 0.10
N THR A 143 6.92 -3.38 -0.30
CA THR A 143 6.62 -4.74 0.17
C THR A 143 7.69 -5.77 -0.20
N ALA A 144 8.36 -5.63 -1.36
CA ALA A 144 9.37 -6.59 -1.79
C ALA A 144 10.64 -6.45 -0.94
N ASP A 145 11.12 -5.22 -0.76
CA ASP A 145 12.26 -4.92 0.09
C ASP A 145 11.97 -5.26 1.55
N TYR A 146 10.77 -4.95 2.05
CA TYR A 146 10.32 -5.30 3.39
C TYR A 146 10.43 -6.80 3.65
N ASN A 147 9.90 -7.64 2.77
CA ASN A 147 9.97 -9.09 2.92
C ASN A 147 11.42 -9.60 2.94
N ASN A 148 12.27 -9.09 2.03
CA ASN A 148 13.68 -9.46 1.99
C ASN A 148 14.42 -9.04 3.27
N ILE A 149 14.14 -7.83 3.78
CA ILE A 149 14.69 -7.32 5.03
C ILE A 149 14.23 -8.20 6.21
N CYS A 150 12.95 -8.53 6.31
CA CYS A 150 12.41 -9.38 7.36
C CYS A 150 13.09 -10.75 7.36
N ILE A 151 13.25 -11.39 6.20
CA ILE A 151 13.95 -12.68 6.07
C ILE A 151 15.39 -12.57 6.58
N ASN A 152 16.14 -11.54 6.16
CA ASN A 152 17.52 -11.34 6.59
C ASN A 152 17.65 -11.09 8.09
N ILE A 153 16.74 -10.30 8.68
CA ILE A 153 16.75 -10.04 10.12
C ILE A 153 16.38 -11.33 10.88
N ILE A 154 15.33 -12.05 10.46
CA ILE A 154 14.89 -13.29 11.12
C ILE A 154 16.01 -14.35 11.09
N ASP A 155 16.73 -14.48 9.98
CA ASP A 155 17.85 -15.40 9.85
C ASP A 155 18.99 -15.08 10.84
N VAL A 156 19.34 -13.79 10.98
CA VAL A 156 20.32 -13.32 11.97
C VAL A 156 19.83 -13.56 13.41
N VAL A 157 18.58 -13.21 13.71
CA VAL A 157 18.01 -13.38 15.04
C VAL A 157 17.87 -14.85 15.43
N SER A 158 17.54 -15.72 14.47
CA SER A 158 17.51 -17.18 14.69
C SER A 158 18.88 -17.72 15.10
N ARG A 159 19.97 -17.18 14.55
CA ARG A 159 21.34 -17.53 14.99
C ARG A 159 21.66 -17.01 16.38
N PHE A 160 21.19 -15.81 16.75
CA PHE A 160 21.30 -15.33 18.13
C PHE A 160 20.52 -16.22 19.10
N ASP A 161 19.28 -16.60 18.78
CA ASP A 161 18.47 -17.53 19.60
C ASP A 161 19.18 -18.88 19.77
N ALA A 162 19.79 -19.42 18.71
CA ALA A 162 20.59 -20.64 18.77
C ALA A 162 21.84 -20.47 19.65
N TYR A 163 22.53 -19.35 19.53
CA TYR A 163 23.68 -19.01 20.38
C TYR A 163 23.28 -18.91 21.86
N PHE A 164 22.20 -18.19 22.18
CA PHE A 164 21.72 -18.05 23.56
C PHE A 164 21.22 -19.37 24.15
N SER A 165 20.60 -20.22 23.35
CA SER A 165 20.12 -21.54 23.76
C SER A 165 21.25 -22.45 24.26
N VAL A 166 22.49 -22.22 23.79
CA VAL A 166 23.67 -23.00 24.19
C VAL A 166 24.49 -22.29 25.28
N ASN A 167 24.57 -20.96 25.25
CA ASN A 167 25.55 -20.21 26.02
C ASN A 167 24.98 -19.39 27.19
N CYS A 168 23.66 -19.22 27.31
CA CYS A 168 23.04 -18.43 28.37
C CYS A 168 22.47 -19.29 29.51
N LYS A 169 22.67 -18.86 30.76
CA LYS A 169 22.15 -19.53 31.98
C LYS A 169 20.80 -18.97 32.47
N ALA A 170 20.37 -17.81 31.96
CA ALA A 170 19.08 -17.19 32.28
C ALA A 170 18.04 -17.49 31.18
N MET A 171 16.76 -17.22 31.50
CA MET A 171 15.55 -17.55 30.73
C MET A 171 15.73 -17.50 29.20
N LYS A 172 15.31 -18.57 28.52
CA LYS A 172 15.29 -18.67 27.05
C LYS A 172 14.50 -17.50 26.47
N CYS A 173 15.19 -16.53 25.90
CA CYS A 173 14.60 -15.50 25.08
C CYS A 173 14.37 -16.10 23.69
N ASN A 174 13.16 -15.93 23.15
CA ASN A 174 12.81 -16.36 21.80
C ASN A 174 12.58 -15.10 20.97
N PHE A 175 13.68 -14.44 20.61
CA PHE A 175 13.61 -13.15 19.92
C PHE A 175 13.01 -13.30 18.52
N THR A 176 13.12 -14.48 17.91
CA THR A 176 12.41 -14.78 16.66
C THR A 176 10.89 -14.68 16.83
N SER A 177 10.35 -15.20 17.94
CA SER A 177 8.92 -15.04 18.28
C SER A 177 8.54 -13.58 18.54
N ASP A 178 9.42 -12.81 19.17
CA ASP A 178 9.17 -11.38 19.40
C ASP A 178 9.14 -10.60 18.07
N ILE A 179 10.04 -10.91 17.13
CA ILE A 179 9.98 -10.37 15.76
C ILE A 179 8.67 -10.75 15.07
N HIS A 180 8.28 -12.02 15.11
CA HIS A 180 7.00 -12.45 14.51
C HIS A 180 5.81 -11.71 15.12
N THR A 181 5.84 -11.45 16.42
CA THR A 181 4.79 -10.67 17.11
C THR A 181 4.75 -9.24 16.59
N VAL A 182 5.90 -8.57 16.44
CA VAL A 182 5.97 -7.21 15.89
C VAL A 182 5.47 -7.18 14.44
N LEU A 183 5.88 -8.14 13.61
CA LEU A 183 5.49 -8.22 12.19
C LEU A 183 3.99 -8.52 11.98
N THR A 184 3.34 -9.21 12.93
CA THR A 184 1.92 -9.58 12.84
C THR A 184 1.00 -8.65 13.64
N SER A 185 1.56 -7.78 14.47
CA SER A 185 0.80 -6.80 15.25
C SER A 185 0.30 -5.64 14.38
N SER A 186 -0.92 -5.17 14.64
CA SER A 186 -1.39 -3.89 14.11
C SER A 186 -0.57 -2.73 14.69
N THR A 187 -0.36 -1.68 13.89
CA THR A 187 0.26 -0.43 14.34
C THR A 187 -0.59 0.33 15.37
N ASP A 188 -1.91 0.10 15.38
CA ASP A 188 -2.84 0.63 16.38
C ASP A 188 -3.77 -0.49 16.85
N LYS A 189 -3.26 -1.28 17.81
CA LYS A 189 -3.97 -2.44 18.36
C LYS A 189 -5.25 -2.03 19.10
N ALA A 190 -5.26 -0.87 19.75
CA ALA A 190 -6.42 -0.40 20.49
C ALA A 190 -7.59 -0.06 19.55
N LEU A 191 -7.30 0.63 18.44
CA LEU A 191 -8.31 0.93 17.42
C LEU A 191 -8.81 -0.36 16.73
N GLU A 192 -7.90 -1.30 16.42
CA GLU A 192 -8.28 -2.60 15.86
C GLU A 192 -9.22 -3.37 16.82
N ASP A 193 -8.88 -3.42 18.11
CA ASP A 193 -9.69 -4.11 19.12
C ASP A 193 -11.05 -3.44 19.33
N GLU A 194 -11.13 -2.10 19.23
CA GLU A 194 -12.40 -1.37 19.23
C GLU A 194 -13.28 -1.77 18.04
N TYR A 195 -12.71 -1.84 16.82
CA TYR A 195 -13.45 -2.30 15.64
C TYR A 195 -13.85 -3.77 15.75
N ILE A 196 -12.98 -4.65 16.27
CA ILE A 196 -13.30 -6.06 16.51
C ILE A 196 -14.44 -6.18 17.52
N ALA A 197 -14.47 -5.37 18.57
CA ALA A 197 -15.55 -5.36 19.56
C ALA A 197 -16.89 -4.95 18.92
N LYS A 198 -16.90 -3.89 18.12
CA LYS A 198 -18.09 -3.45 17.36
C LYS A 198 -18.56 -4.52 16.37
N LEU A 199 -17.64 -5.20 15.68
CA LEU A 199 -17.98 -6.31 14.78
C LEU A 199 -18.60 -7.50 15.52
N LYS A 200 -18.08 -7.84 16.71
CA LYS A 200 -18.66 -8.90 17.56
C LYS A 200 -20.08 -8.55 18.00
N GLU A 201 -20.35 -7.29 18.34
CA GLU A 201 -21.70 -6.83 18.68
C GLU A 201 -22.66 -6.98 17.50
N ILE A 202 -22.24 -6.59 16.29
CA ILE A 202 -23.03 -6.79 15.06
C ILE A 202 -23.34 -8.27 14.82
N VAL A 203 -22.38 -9.17 15.04
CA VAL A 203 -22.59 -10.62 14.87
C VAL A 203 -23.67 -11.15 15.83
N VAL A 204 -23.67 -10.68 17.08
CA VAL A 204 -24.72 -11.05 18.06
C VAL A 204 -26.09 -10.55 17.60
N LEU A 205 -26.19 -9.32 17.11
CA LEU A 205 -27.43 -8.77 16.57
C LEU A 205 -27.95 -9.55 15.35
N ILE A 206 -27.06 -10.00 14.48
CA ILE A 206 -27.42 -10.85 13.33
C ILE A 206 -28.02 -12.19 13.80
N ASP A 207 -27.42 -12.82 14.82
CA ASP A 207 -27.93 -14.08 15.38
C ASP A 207 -29.34 -13.91 16.00
N ASP A 208 -29.57 -12.80 16.70
CA ASP A 208 -30.88 -12.47 17.27
C ASP A 208 -31.93 -12.20 16.18
N VAL A 209 -31.57 -11.51 15.10
CA VAL A 209 -32.47 -11.32 13.94
C VAL A 209 -32.77 -12.66 13.27
N GLN A 210 -31.78 -13.54 13.12
CA GLN A 210 -31.99 -14.86 12.52
C GLN A 210 -32.96 -15.72 13.35
N LYS A 211 -32.82 -15.73 14.68
CA LYS A 211 -33.78 -16.40 15.57
C LYS A 211 -35.20 -15.86 15.43
N GLN A 212 -35.35 -14.55 15.29
CA GLN A 212 -36.67 -13.95 15.05
C GLN A 212 -37.25 -14.38 13.70
N VAL A 213 -36.44 -14.38 12.64
CA VAL A 213 -36.83 -14.86 11.31
C VAL A 213 -37.27 -16.33 11.35
N ASP A 214 -36.53 -17.19 12.05
CA ASP A 214 -36.89 -18.60 12.21
C ASP A 214 -38.21 -18.76 12.98
N GLY A 215 -38.42 -17.97 14.04
CA GLY A 215 -39.69 -17.91 14.77
C GLY A 215 -40.87 -17.51 13.89
N VAL A 216 -40.70 -16.50 13.04
CA VAL A 216 -41.71 -16.11 12.03
C VAL A 216 -41.93 -17.22 11.02
N GLY A 217 -40.87 -17.90 10.57
CA GLY A 217 -40.94 -19.04 9.66
C GLY A 217 -41.83 -20.17 10.20
N HIS A 218 -41.67 -20.53 11.48
CA HIS A 218 -42.53 -21.50 12.15
C HIS A 218 -43.99 -21.06 12.22
N ALA A 219 -44.25 -19.80 12.59
CA ALA A 219 -45.62 -19.26 12.66
C ALA A 219 -46.32 -19.27 11.29
N VAL A 220 -45.60 -18.89 10.23
CA VAL A 220 -46.09 -18.95 8.84
C VAL A 220 -46.37 -20.39 8.42
N GLY A 221 -45.53 -21.34 8.83
CA GLY A 221 -45.73 -22.78 8.61
C GLY A 221 -47.06 -23.27 9.19
N SER A 222 -47.32 -22.98 10.47
CA SER A 222 -48.58 -23.35 11.14
C SER A 222 -49.80 -22.70 10.47
N ALA A 223 -49.73 -21.41 10.16
CA ALA A 223 -50.83 -20.72 9.47
C ALA A 223 -51.14 -21.34 8.10
N LYS A 224 -50.12 -21.78 7.36
CA LYS A 224 -50.29 -22.46 6.06
C LYS A 224 -51.02 -23.80 6.20
N GLU A 225 -50.76 -24.55 7.27
CA GLU A 225 -51.47 -25.80 7.57
C GLU A 225 -52.95 -25.57 7.89
N GLU A 226 -53.24 -24.55 8.71
CA GLU A 226 -54.63 -24.16 9.01
C GLU A 226 -55.40 -23.76 7.75
N VAL A 227 -54.81 -22.91 6.90
CA VAL A 227 -55.41 -22.51 5.61
C VAL A 227 -55.69 -23.73 4.73
N ASN A 228 -54.77 -24.70 4.67
CA ASN A 228 -54.99 -25.92 3.90
C ASN A 228 -56.14 -26.76 4.46
N ASN A 229 -56.28 -26.85 5.78
CA ASN A 229 -57.39 -27.53 6.42
C ASN A 229 -58.73 -26.83 6.14
N LEU A 230 -58.77 -25.50 6.24
CA LEU A 230 -59.96 -24.72 5.88
C LEU A 230 -60.34 -24.92 4.41
N LYS A 231 -59.37 -24.95 3.49
CA LYS A 231 -59.60 -25.21 2.07
C LYS A 231 -60.25 -26.57 1.81
N LYS A 232 -59.85 -27.61 2.55
CA LYS A 232 -60.49 -28.93 2.50
C LYS A 232 -61.94 -28.87 2.98
N GLN A 233 -62.20 -28.19 4.10
CA GLN A 233 -63.56 -28.04 4.62
C GLN A 233 -64.49 -27.28 3.66
N VAL A 234 -64.01 -26.18 3.06
CA VAL A 234 -64.76 -25.41 2.05
C VAL A 234 -65.11 -26.27 0.83
N THR A 235 -64.21 -27.16 0.42
CA THR A 235 -64.47 -28.09 -0.71
C THR A 235 -65.62 -29.05 -0.39
N ILE A 236 -65.63 -29.61 0.83
CA ILE A 236 -66.70 -30.50 1.30
C ILE A 236 -68.04 -29.75 1.35
N ALA A 237 -68.05 -28.56 1.94
CA ALA A 237 -69.24 -27.72 2.01
C ALA A 237 -69.80 -27.39 0.62
N THR A 238 -68.92 -27.06 -0.33
CA THR A 238 -69.29 -26.81 -1.74
C THR A 238 -69.93 -28.02 -2.40
N GLN A 239 -69.46 -29.23 -2.09
CA GLN A 239 -70.05 -30.48 -2.60
C GLN A 239 -71.45 -30.72 -2.00
N ASN A 240 -71.63 -30.47 -0.70
CA ASN A 240 -72.92 -30.61 -0.02
C ASN A 240 -73.98 -29.66 -0.59
N VAL A 241 -73.64 -28.39 -0.83
CA VAL A 241 -74.52 -27.43 -1.49
C VAL A 241 -74.96 -27.93 -2.88
N ARG A 242 -74.06 -28.59 -3.62
CA ARG A 242 -74.38 -29.20 -4.92
C ARG A 242 -75.41 -30.32 -4.82
N TYR A 243 -75.34 -31.16 -3.78
CA TYR A 243 -76.35 -32.20 -3.54
C TYR A 243 -77.70 -31.60 -3.19
N VAL A 244 -77.74 -30.63 -2.27
CA VAL A 244 -78.98 -29.94 -1.90
C VAL A 244 -79.62 -29.25 -3.10
N LYS A 245 -78.82 -28.63 -3.98
CA LYS A 245 -79.33 -28.03 -5.23
C LYS A 245 -80.03 -29.06 -6.12
N LYS A 246 -79.48 -30.26 -6.24
CA LYS A 246 -80.08 -31.36 -7.01
C LYS A 246 -81.41 -31.82 -6.41
N ASP A 247 -81.50 -31.89 -5.08
CA ASP A 247 -82.73 -32.25 -4.38
C ASP A 247 -83.82 -31.18 -4.57
N ILE A 248 -83.45 -29.90 -4.50
CA ILE A 248 -84.35 -28.76 -4.78
C ILE A 248 -84.87 -28.82 -6.21
N ASP A 249 -84.01 -29.07 -7.20
CA ASP A 249 -84.41 -29.17 -8.60
C ASP A 249 -85.41 -30.34 -8.82
N THR A 250 -85.20 -31.46 -8.12
CA THR A 250 -86.09 -32.62 -8.14
C THR A 250 -87.45 -32.30 -7.52
N ALA A 251 -87.46 -31.67 -6.35
CA ALA A 251 -88.70 -31.24 -5.68
C ALA A 251 -89.49 -30.25 -6.55
N ARG A 252 -88.80 -29.33 -7.23
CA ARG A 252 -89.42 -28.37 -8.14
C ARG A 252 -90.11 -29.04 -9.33
N GLN A 253 -89.52 -30.10 -9.90
CA GLN A 253 -90.19 -30.90 -10.93
C GLN A 253 -91.43 -31.61 -10.39
N GLY A 254 -91.37 -32.16 -9.18
CA GLY A 254 -92.52 -32.76 -8.50
C GLY A 254 -93.69 -31.79 -8.35
N VAL A 255 -93.42 -30.56 -7.89
CA VAL A 255 -94.44 -29.50 -7.78
C VAL A 255 -95.04 -29.14 -9.14
N ASN A 256 -94.23 -29.07 -10.19
CA ASN A 256 -94.74 -28.79 -11.54
C ASN A 256 -95.69 -29.89 -12.04
N ASN A 257 -95.39 -31.16 -11.77
CA ASN A 257 -96.27 -32.28 -12.13
C ASN A 257 -97.60 -32.20 -11.36
N VAL A 258 -97.55 -31.97 -10.04
CA VAL A 258 -98.77 -31.78 -9.23
C VAL A 258 -99.60 -30.61 -9.75
N ASN A 259 -98.98 -29.49 -10.14
CA ASN A 259 -99.70 -28.36 -10.72
C ASN A 259 -100.40 -28.71 -12.05
N GLN A 260 -99.82 -29.58 -12.88
CA GLN A 260 -100.48 -30.08 -14.09
C GLN A 260 -101.67 -30.99 -13.76
N GLU A 261 -101.53 -31.87 -12.77
CA GLU A 261 -102.62 -32.72 -12.27
C GLU A 261 -103.76 -31.87 -11.70
N VAL A 262 -103.46 -30.85 -10.87
CA VAL A 262 -104.44 -29.89 -10.34
C VAL A 262 -105.13 -29.13 -11.47
N GLY A 263 -104.40 -28.76 -12.52
CA GLY A 263 -104.98 -28.16 -13.73
C GLY A 263 -106.02 -29.07 -14.38
N THR A 264 -105.70 -30.36 -14.51
CA THR A 264 -106.58 -31.39 -15.07
C THR A 264 -107.84 -31.58 -14.20
N VAL A 265 -107.68 -31.69 -12.87
CA VAL A 265 -108.78 -31.77 -11.91
C VAL A 265 -109.65 -30.51 -11.98
N LYS A 266 -109.06 -29.32 -12.12
CA LYS A 266 -109.81 -28.07 -12.24
C LYS A 266 -110.69 -28.04 -13.49
N ASP A 267 -110.23 -28.63 -14.59
CA ASP A 267 -111.02 -28.77 -15.81
C ASP A 267 -112.13 -29.82 -15.68
N GLU A 268 -111.87 -30.92 -14.97
CA GLU A 268 -112.92 -31.90 -14.59
C GLU A 268 -113.98 -31.27 -13.68
N VAL A 269 -113.58 -30.49 -12.68
CA VAL A 269 -114.49 -29.76 -11.77
C VAL A 269 -115.33 -28.75 -12.54
N ARG A 270 -114.79 -28.06 -13.56
CA ARG A 270 -115.61 -27.18 -14.44
C ARG A 270 -116.63 -27.98 -15.24
N ASN A 271 -116.29 -29.18 -15.70
CA ASN A 271 -117.20 -30.05 -16.42
C ASN A 271 -118.31 -30.59 -15.50
N ILE A 272 -117.96 -30.93 -14.25
CA ILE A 272 -118.93 -31.25 -13.19
C ILE A 272 -119.81 -30.02 -12.88
N HIS A 273 -119.25 -28.83 -12.75
CA HIS A 273 -120.01 -27.60 -12.48
C HIS A 273 -121.05 -27.31 -13.57
N ARG A 274 -120.74 -27.62 -14.84
CA ARG A 274 -121.70 -27.56 -15.96
C ARG A 274 -122.83 -28.58 -15.80
N LYS A 275 -122.52 -29.82 -15.37
CA LYS A 275 -123.53 -30.84 -15.01
C LYS A 275 -124.31 -30.46 -13.75
N VAL A 276 -123.71 -29.71 -12.82
CA VAL A 276 -124.35 -29.20 -11.60
C VAL A 276 -125.35 -28.08 -11.94
N CYS A 277 -125.14 -27.29 -12.99
CA CYS A 277 -126.17 -26.34 -13.47
C CYS A 277 -127.43 -27.07 -13.98
N ASP A 278 -127.28 -28.26 -14.59
CA ASP A 278 -128.41 -29.13 -14.93
C ASP A 278 -129.06 -29.77 -13.68
N VAL A 279 -128.28 -29.97 -12.62
CA VAL A 279 -128.77 -30.45 -11.31
C VAL A 279 -129.39 -29.32 -10.48
N ASP A 280 -129.01 -28.06 -10.62
CA ASP A 280 -129.61 -26.90 -9.93
C ASP A 280 -131.09 -26.70 -10.34
N LEU A 281 -131.44 -27.11 -11.56
CA LEU A 281 -132.81 -27.24 -12.05
C LEU A 281 -133.61 -28.34 -11.31
N ASN A 282 -132.91 -29.29 -10.68
CA ASN A 282 -133.46 -30.37 -9.84
C ASN A 282 -133.30 -30.12 -8.31
N VAL A 283 -132.32 -29.32 -7.87
CA VAL A 283 -132.05 -28.95 -6.46
C VAL A 283 -133.10 -28.00 -5.87
N SER A 284 -133.86 -27.30 -6.72
CA SER A 284 -135.09 -26.63 -6.29
C SER A 284 -136.08 -27.58 -5.58
N ASN A 285 -136.00 -28.89 -5.84
CA ASN A 285 -136.80 -29.93 -5.18
C ASN A 285 -136.12 -30.53 -3.92
N VAL A 286 -134.81 -30.34 -3.69
CA VAL A 286 -134.05 -30.95 -2.56
C VAL A 286 -133.89 -29.97 -1.38
N LYS A 287 -134.22 -28.69 -1.55
CA LYS A 287 -134.26 -27.70 -0.46
C LYS A 287 -135.26 -28.07 0.67
N GLU A 288 -136.11 -29.06 0.43
CA GLU A 288 -137.03 -29.68 1.40
C GLU A 288 -136.33 -30.63 2.39
N ASP A 289 -135.14 -31.18 2.06
CA ASP A 289 -134.31 -31.99 2.97
C ASP A 289 -133.44 -31.15 3.94
N LEU A 290 -133.79 -29.87 4.05
CA LEU A 290 -133.44 -28.81 5.00
C LEU A 290 -132.64 -29.14 6.28
N LEU A 291 -132.82 -30.24 7.00
CA LEU A 291 -132.68 -30.17 8.47
C LEU A 291 -131.47 -30.82 9.13
N ASN A 292 -130.62 -31.56 8.41
CA ASN A 292 -129.57 -32.38 9.07
C ASN A 292 -128.18 -31.72 9.23
N VAL A 293 -127.88 -30.59 8.56
CA VAL A 293 -126.51 -30.02 8.49
C VAL A 293 -126.15 -29.04 9.63
N LYS A 294 -127.06 -28.76 10.57
CA LYS A 294 -126.87 -27.70 11.59
C LYS A 294 -125.82 -28.00 12.70
N GLN A 295 -124.89 -28.97 12.53
CA GLN A 295 -123.94 -29.43 13.58
C GLN A 295 -122.41 -29.20 13.36
N GLU A 296 -121.92 -28.55 12.28
CA GLU A 296 -120.45 -28.50 11.96
C GLU A 296 -119.70 -27.15 12.19
N VAL A 297 -120.29 -26.14 12.84
CA VAL A 297 -119.73 -24.76 12.90
C VAL A 297 -118.47 -24.51 13.78
N PRO A 298 -118.15 -25.25 14.88
CA PRO A 298 -117.01 -24.88 15.75
C PRO A 298 -115.59 -25.23 15.26
N LYS A 299 -115.41 -26.17 14.33
CA LYS A 299 -114.08 -26.66 13.90
C LYS A 299 -113.32 -25.67 13.00
N ILE A 300 -114.06 -24.86 12.23
CA ILE A 300 -113.50 -23.91 11.25
C ILE A 300 -112.84 -22.68 11.90
N ASN A 301 -113.24 -22.29 13.12
CA ASN A 301 -112.67 -21.11 13.79
C ASN A 301 -111.29 -21.35 14.42
N GLN A 302 -110.91 -22.60 14.72
CA GLN A 302 -109.59 -22.92 15.29
C GLN A 302 -108.50 -22.95 14.22
N GLU A 303 -108.79 -23.49 13.02
CA GLU A 303 -107.83 -23.55 11.90
C GLU A 303 -107.44 -22.16 11.36
N VAL A 304 -108.33 -21.15 11.47
CA VAL A 304 -108.03 -19.76 11.05
C VAL A 304 -107.05 -19.06 12.01
N VAL A 305 -107.00 -19.46 13.29
CA VAL A 305 -106.06 -18.89 14.27
C VAL A 305 -104.65 -19.46 14.04
N ASP A 306 -104.55 -20.75 13.76
CA ASP A 306 -103.26 -21.42 13.53
C ASP A 306 -102.57 -20.92 12.24
N VAL A 307 -103.34 -20.73 11.15
CA VAL A 307 -102.82 -20.15 9.90
C VAL A 307 -102.33 -18.71 10.09
N LYS A 308 -102.99 -17.90 10.93
CA LYS A 308 -102.52 -16.53 11.23
C LYS A 308 -101.19 -16.53 11.98
N GLN A 309 -100.95 -17.51 12.86
CA GLN A 309 -99.72 -17.60 13.65
C GLN A 309 -98.53 -18.10 12.80
N GLU A 310 -98.77 -19.02 11.86
CA GLU A 310 -97.76 -19.45 10.88
C GLU A 310 -97.36 -18.32 9.90
N VAL A 311 -98.32 -17.52 9.43
CA VAL A 311 -98.02 -16.34 8.59
C VAL A 311 -97.17 -15.31 9.36
N GLY A 312 -97.42 -15.12 10.65
CA GLY A 312 -96.59 -14.25 11.51
C GLY A 312 -95.14 -14.75 11.65
N SER A 313 -94.95 -16.07 11.84
CA SER A 313 -93.62 -16.70 11.89
C SER A 313 -92.88 -16.59 10.55
N ALA A 314 -93.60 -16.73 9.43
CA ALA A 314 -93.03 -16.55 8.10
C ALA A 314 -92.60 -15.10 7.84
N MET A 315 -93.40 -14.10 8.25
CA MET A 315 -93.01 -12.69 8.13
C MET A 315 -91.77 -12.34 8.95
N GLN A 316 -91.60 -12.92 10.15
CA GLN A 316 -90.40 -12.71 10.96
C GLN A 316 -89.13 -13.25 10.26
N LYS A 317 -89.20 -14.47 9.71
CA LYS A 317 -88.07 -15.05 8.94
C LYS A 317 -87.73 -14.24 7.69
N VAL A 318 -88.73 -13.61 7.05
CA VAL A 318 -88.49 -12.71 5.90
C VAL A 318 -87.74 -11.45 6.35
N CYS A 319 -88.02 -10.89 7.52
CA CYS A 319 -87.26 -9.78 8.08
C CYS A 319 -85.79 -10.16 8.36
N ASP A 320 -85.55 -11.35 8.94
CA ASP A 320 -84.19 -11.84 9.20
C ASP A 320 -83.40 -12.03 7.88
N VAL A 321 -84.06 -12.48 6.81
CA VAL A 321 -83.43 -12.59 5.48
C VAL A 321 -83.10 -11.22 4.89
N ILE A 322 -83.97 -10.22 5.07
CA ILE A 322 -83.70 -8.84 4.60
C ILE A 322 -82.49 -8.25 5.32
N GLU A 323 -82.33 -8.50 6.61
CA GLU A 323 -81.18 -8.04 7.40
C GLU A 323 -79.87 -8.70 6.93
N ASN A 324 -79.84 -10.04 6.80
CA ASN A 324 -78.67 -10.76 6.28
C ASN A 324 -78.27 -10.34 4.86
N VAL A 325 -79.24 -10.02 3.98
CA VAL A 325 -78.96 -9.50 2.63
C VAL A 325 -78.33 -8.11 2.69
N SER A 326 -78.70 -7.30 3.69
CA SER A 326 -78.10 -5.99 3.93
C SER A 326 -76.64 -6.12 4.37
N ASP A 327 -76.32 -7.08 5.24
CA ASP A 327 -74.95 -7.36 5.71
C ASP A 327 -74.06 -7.85 4.56
N VAL A 328 -74.55 -8.80 3.75
CA VAL A 328 -73.85 -9.27 2.54
C VAL A 328 -73.58 -8.11 1.57
N ARG A 329 -74.52 -7.15 1.45
CA ARG A 329 -74.32 -5.98 0.60
C ARG A 329 -73.24 -5.05 1.13
N GLN A 330 -73.07 -4.91 2.45
CA GLN A 330 -71.96 -4.17 3.03
C GLN A 330 -70.62 -4.87 2.80
N GLU A 331 -70.53 -6.19 3.00
CA GLU A 331 -69.29 -6.94 2.76
C GLU A 331 -68.86 -6.89 1.29
N VAL A 332 -69.79 -7.01 0.34
CA VAL A 332 -69.50 -6.80 -1.09
C VAL A 332 -68.98 -5.39 -1.36
N GLY A 333 -69.46 -4.38 -0.61
CA GLY A 333 -68.94 -3.03 -0.63
C GLY A 333 -67.49 -2.94 -0.16
N HIS A 334 -67.14 -3.61 0.93
CA HIS A 334 -65.76 -3.71 1.44
C HIS A 334 -64.83 -4.40 0.45
N VAL A 335 -65.22 -5.56 -0.09
CA VAL A 335 -64.44 -6.28 -1.12
C VAL A 335 -64.20 -5.38 -2.34
N ARG A 336 -65.20 -4.59 -2.76
CA ARG A 336 -65.04 -3.65 -3.88
C ARG A 336 -64.01 -2.55 -3.59
N GLN A 337 -63.91 -2.08 -2.35
CA GLN A 337 -62.89 -1.11 -1.94
C GLN A 337 -61.50 -1.75 -1.90
N GLU A 338 -61.35 -2.95 -1.36
CA GLU A 338 -60.08 -3.68 -1.33
C GLU A 338 -59.56 -3.98 -2.75
N VAL A 339 -60.44 -4.44 -3.66
CA VAL A 339 -60.10 -4.62 -5.08
C VAL A 339 -59.65 -3.30 -5.71
N GLY A 340 -60.24 -2.18 -5.31
CA GLY A 340 -59.81 -0.84 -5.70
C GLY A 340 -58.39 -0.51 -5.24
N SER A 341 -58.06 -0.83 -3.98
CA SER A 341 -56.71 -0.65 -3.42
C SER A 341 -55.68 -1.51 -4.16
N VAL A 342 -55.96 -2.80 -4.35
CA VAL A 342 -55.06 -3.72 -5.08
C VAL A 342 -54.83 -3.24 -6.52
N LYS A 343 -55.86 -2.69 -7.17
CA LYS A 343 -55.71 -2.11 -8.51
C LYS A 343 -54.75 -0.90 -8.51
N GLN A 344 -54.78 -0.09 -7.46
CA GLN A 344 -53.84 1.03 -7.31
C GLN A 344 -52.41 0.54 -7.04
N ASP A 345 -52.24 -0.49 -6.21
CA ASP A 345 -50.92 -1.10 -5.96
C ASP A 345 -50.31 -1.68 -7.25
N VAL A 346 -51.12 -2.33 -8.08
CA VAL A 346 -50.68 -2.83 -9.40
C VAL A 346 -50.22 -1.68 -10.32
N ILE A 347 -50.87 -0.50 -10.26
CA ILE A 347 -50.44 0.68 -11.01
C ILE A 347 -49.08 1.18 -10.50
N ASN A 348 -48.90 1.24 -9.18
CA ASN A 348 -47.64 1.65 -8.57
C ASN A 348 -46.49 0.70 -8.94
N VAL A 349 -46.71 -0.62 -8.84
CA VAL A 349 -45.72 -1.63 -9.27
C VAL A 349 -45.37 -1.48 -10.74
N LYS A 350 -46.35 -1.18 -11.61
CA LYS A 350 -46.10 -0.94 -13.04
C LYS A 350 -45.24 0.31 -13.28
N GLN A 351 -45.43 1.36 -12.48
CA GLN A 351 -44.59 2.56 -12.49
C GLN A 351 -43.16 2.21 -12.05
N ASP A 352 -42.99 1.46 -10.97
CA ASP A 352 -41.68 1.04 -10.46
C ASP A 352 -40.92 0.18 -11.46
N VAL A 353 -41.58 -0.76 -12.14
CA VAL A 353 -40.97 -1.56 -13.22
C VAL A 353 -40.49 -0.67 -14.38
N THR A 354 -41.24 0.38 -14.70
CA THR A 354 -40.85 1.34 -15.75
C THR A 354 -39.62 2.14 -15.31
N ASN A 355 -39.59 2.60 -14.05
CA ASN A 355 -38.44 3.32 -13.49
C ASN A 355 -37.17 2.44 -13.47
N VAL A 356 -37.28 1.17 -13.04
CA VAL A 356 -36.16 0.20 -13.08
C VAL A 356 -35.67 -0.03 -14.51
N THR A 357 -36.58 -0.07 -15.48
CA THR A 357 -36.21 -0.20 -16.90
C THR A 357 -35.41 1.01 -17.39
N GLN A 358 -35.78 2.23 -16.97
CA GLN A 358 -35.04 3.45 -17.32
C GLN A 358 -33.65 3.47 -16.66
N ILE A 359 -33.54 3.11 -15.38
CA ILE A 359 -32.24 3.00 -14.67
C ILE A 359 -31.31 2.02 -15.40
N LEU A 360 -31.83 0.89 -15.90
CA LEU A 360 -31.04 -0.07 -16.68
C LEU A 360 -30.55 0.51 -18.02
N LEU A 361 -31.34 1.37 -18.68
CA LEU A 361 -30.92 2.04 -19.91
C LEU A 361 -29.82 3.07 -19.64
N ASP A 362 -29.95 3.85 -18.56
CA ASP A 362 -28.95 4.83 -18.17
C ASP A 362 -27.64 4.14 -17.78
N LEU A 363 -27.71 3.06 -17.00
CA LEU A 363 -26.54 2.24 -16.64
C LEU A 363 -25.86 1.63 -17.89
N LYS A 364 -26.64 1.21 -18.88
CA LYS A 364 -26.10 0.72 -20.16
C LYS A 364 -25.35 1.80 -20.92
N GLN A 365 -25.82 3.05 -20.85
CA GLN A 365 -25.14 4.21 -21.44
C GLN A 365 -23.84 4.54 -20.70
N ASP A 366 -23.85 4.54 -19.37
CA ASP A 366 -22.66 4.78 -18.54
C ASP A 366 -21.55 3.75 -18.82
N VAL A 367 -21.92 2.46 -18.91
CA VAL A 367 -20.98 1.39 -19.29
C VAL A 367 -20.38 1.62 -20.69
N SER A 368 -21.18 2.14 -21.63
CA SER A 368 -20.68 2.49 -22.96
C SER A 368 -19.67 3.64 -22.91
N THR A 369 -19.92 4.66 -22.08
CA THR A 369 -19.02 5.80 -21.89
C THR A 369 -17.69 5.36 -21.28
N VAL A 370 -17.74 4.56 -20.21
CA VAL A 370 -16.54 4.01 -19.55
C VAL A 370 -15.68 3.21 -20.53
N ASN A 371 -16.30 2.42 -21.42
CA ASN A 371 -15.56 1.66 -22.43
C ASN A 371 -14.85 2.57 -23.46
N GLN A 372 -15.43 3.72 -23.81
CA GLN A 372 -14.79 4.70 -24.70
C GLN A 372 -13.62 5.41 -24.01
N GLU A 373 -13.79 5.80 -22.74
CA GLU A 373 -12.72 6.39 -21.94
C GLU A 373 -11.55 5.42 -21.77
N PHE A 374 -11.83 4.15 -21.46
CA PHE A 374 -10.82 3.10 -21.39
C PHE A 374 -10.06 2.94 -22.72
N GLY A 375 -10.78 3.02 -23.85
CA GLY A 375 -10.17 3.02 -25.18
C GLY A 375 -9.21 4.19 -25.40
N SER A 376 -9.56 5.38 -24.91
CA SER A 376 -8.75 6.60 -25.01
C SER A 376 -7.49 6.50 -24.15
N VAL A 377 -7.62 6.09 -22.88
CA VAL A 377 -6.49 5.85 -21.97
C VAL A 377 -5.51 4.83 -22.56
N LYS A 378 -6.02 3.77 -23.18
CA LYS A 378 -5.19 2.76 -23.85
C LYS A 378 -4.34 3.36 -24.99
N GLN A 379 -4.85 4.35 -25.73
CA GLN A 379 -4.09 5.03 -26.78
C GLN A 379 -3.04 5.99 -26.21
N GLU A 380 -3.38 6.72 -25.14
CA GLU A 380 -2.43 7.61 -24.45
C GLU A 380 -1.25 6.82 -23.86
N VAL A 381 -1.52 5.70 -23.18
CA VAL A 381 -0.47 4.78 -22.68
C VAL A 381 0.41 4.28 -23.83
N GLY A 382 -0.18 4.00 -25.00
CA GLY A 382 0.57 3.64 -26.20
C GLY A 382 1.52 4.74 -26.68
N SER A 383 1.07 6.00 -26.63
CA SER A 383 1.87 7.17 -27.05
C SER A 383 3.02 7.44 -26.07
N VAL A 384 2.75 7.40 -24.76
CA VAL A 384 3.77 7.53 -23.70
C VAL A 384 4.84 6.45 -23.84
N ASN A 385 4.46 5.21 -24.15
CA ASN A 385 5.43 4.14 -24.37
C ASN A 385 6.37 4.40 -25.56
N GLN A 386 5.89 5.07 -26.62
CA GLN A 386 6.75 5.47 -27.73
C GLN A 386 7.73 6.58 -27.31
N GLU A 387 7.26 7.58 -26.57
CA GLU A 387 8.09 8.66 -26.03
C GLU A 387 9.19 8.13 -25.09
N VAL A 388 8.84 7.21 -24.18
CA VAL A 388 9.82 6.51 -23.32
C VAL A 388 10.85 5.77 -24.17
N GLY A 389 10.44 5.18 -25.30
CA GLY A 389 11.33 4.57 -26.27
C GLY A 389 12.38 5.56 -26.83
N TYR A 390 11.95 6.75 -27.23
CA TYR A 390 12.86 7.80 -27.71
C TYR A 390 13.81 8.30 -26.62
N VAL A 391 13.31 8.50 -25.40
CA VAL A 391 14.14 8.90 -24.25
C VAL A 391 15.20 7.84 -23.95
N LYS A 392 14.83 6.54 -23.97
CA LYS A 392 15.78 5.44 -23.75
C LYS A 392 16.91 5.42 -24.78
N GLN A 393 16.62 5.71 -26.06
CA GLN A 393 17.64 5.86 -27.09
C GLN A 393 18.53 7.09 -26.83
N GLY A 394 17.94 8.23 -26.47
CA GLY A 394 18.67 9.44 -26.11
C GLY A 394 19.66 9.23 -24.96
N VAL A 395 19.21 8.56 -23.89
CA VAL A 395 20.07 8.18 -22.74
C VAL A 395 21.20 7.25 -23.19
N GLY A 396 20.93 6.28 -24.07
CA GLY A 396 21.96 5.42 -24.65
C GLY A 396 23.06 6.21 -25.38
N ASN A 397 22.67 7.21 -26.18
CA ASN A 397 23.63 8.09 -26.87
C ASN A 397 24.47 8.91 -25.89
N VAL A 398 23.87 9.42 -24.80
CA VAL A 398 24.61 10.15 -23.76
C VAL A 398 25.67 9.25 -23.10
N TYR A 399 25.35 7.98 -22.82
CA TYR A 399 26.33 7.04 -22.27
C TYR A 399 27.53 6.83 -23.20
N GLN A 400 27.33 6.80 -24.51
CA GLN A 400 28.44 6.71 -25.48
C GLN A 400 29.30 7.97 -25.46
N ILE A 401 28.68 9.16 -25.52
CA ILE A 401 29.40 10.44 -25.47
C ILE A 401 30.23 10.57 -24.18
N VAL A 402 29.67 10.19 -23.03
CA VAL A 402 30.40 10.20 -21.75
C VAL A 402 31.59 9.22 -21.78
N GLY A 403 31.43 8.06 -22.44
CA GLY A 403 32.52 7.13 -22.70
C GLY A 403 33.65 7.76 -23.51
N ASP A 404 33.31 8.40 -24.64
CA ASP A 404 34.27 9.06 -25.52
C ASP A 404 35.01 10.20 -24.80
N VAL A 405 34.28 11.04 -24.04
CA VAL A 405 34.87 12.11 -23.22
C VAL A 405 35.83 11.54 -22.19
N LYS A 406 35.46 10.45 -21.51
CA LYS A 406 36.33 9.79 -20.53
C LYS A 406 37.63 9.29 -21.16
N GLN A 407 37.57 8.75 -22.38
CA GLN A 407 38.76 8.34 -23.13
C GLN A 407 39.64 9.56 -23.48
N ASN A 408 39.05 10.61 -24.04
CA ASN A 408 39.77 11.84 -24.39
C ASN A 408 40.47 12.48 -23.17
N VAL A 409 39.82 12.49 -22.01
CA VAL A 409 40.43 12.97 -20.75
C VAL A 409 41.64 12.11 -20.35
N GLY A 410 41.56 10.78 -20.54
CA GLY A 410 42.68 9.87 -20.32
C GLY A 410 43.88 10.18 -21.24
N GLU A 411 43.61 10.43 -22.53
CA GLU A 411 44.66 10.80 -23.49
C GLU A 411 45.32 12.15 -23.16
N VAL A 412 44.54 13.16 -22.80
CA VAL A 412 45.07 14.46 -22.35
C VAL A 412 45.91 14.31 -21.08
N THR A 413 45.52 13.42 -20.17
CA THR A 413 46.29 13.16 -18.94
C THR A 413 47.68 12.61 -19.27
N LEU A 414 47.76 11.64 -20.19
CA LEU A 414 49.04 11.09 -20.66
C LEU A 414 49.91 12.16 -21.34
N GLN A 415 49.32 13.01 -22.18
CA GLN A 415 50.05 14.11 -22.82
C GLN A 415 50.60 15.13 -21.79
N VAL A 416 49.86 15.39 -20.71
CA VAL A 416 50.33 16.25 -19.61
C VAL A 416 51.51 15.60 -18.89
N ASP A 417 51.49 14.28 -18.69
CA ASP A 417 52.61 13.54 -18.11
C ASP A 417 53.86 13.62 -19.00
N ASP A 418 53.73 13.44 -20.31
CA ASP A 418 54.83 13.59 -21.28
C ASP A 418 55.44 15.01 -21.24
N VAL A 419 54.58 16.05 -21.15
CA VAL A 419 55.02 17.44 -21.03
C VAL A 419 55.76 17.67 -19.72
N ASN A 420 55.28 17.10 -18.61
CA ASN A 420 55.94 17.22 -17.31
C ASN A 420 57.33 16.56 -17.33
N GLU A 421 57.46 15.39 -17.97
CA GLU A 421 58.75 14.72 -18.14
C GLU A 421 59.71 15.57 -19.00
N ALA A 422 59.21 16.19 -20.07
CA ALA A 422 59.99 17.12 -20.88
C ALA A 422 60.45 18.35 -20.07
N ILE A 423 59.58 18.92 -19.22
CA ILE A 423 59.91 20.03 -18.32
C ILE A 423 61.02 19.63 -17.34
N ASP A 424 60.95 18.44 -16.76
CA ASP A 424 61.98 17.94 -15.84
C ASP A 424 63.33 17.75 -16.56
N ASN A 425 63.32 17.25 -17.79
CA ASN A 425 64.53 17.15 -18.62
C ASN A 425 65.14 18.54 -18.90
N VAL A 426 64.32 19.53 -19.25
CA VAL A 426 64.78 20.92 -19.44
C VAL A 426 65.34 21.48 -18.13
N ARG A 427 64.68 21.21 -17.00
CA ARG A 427 65.12 21.65 -15.67
C ARG A 427 66.50 21.09 -15.32
N MET A 428 66.77 19.83 -15.65
CA MET A 428 68.10 19.21 -15.50
C MET A 428 69.15 19.91 -16.36
N HIS A 429 68.87 20.10 -17.66
CA HIS A 429 69.80 20.79 -18.58
C HIS A 429 70.11 22.22 -18.11
N VAL A 430 69.10 22.95 -17.64
CA VAL A 430 69.31 24.29 -17.06
C VAL A 430 70.20 24.21 -15.82
N GLY A 431 70.04 23.17 -14.99
CA GLY A 431 70.95 22.87 -13.87
C GLY A 431 72.40 22.68 -14.31
N ASP A 432 72.62 21.86 -15.34
CA ASP A 432 73.95 21.60 -15.91
C ASP A 432 74.58 22.87 -16.50
N VAL A 433 73.81 23.65 -17.27
CA VAL A 433 74.25 24.94 -17.81
C VAL A 433 74.64 25.90 -16.69
N LYS A 434 73.86 25.94 -15.60
CA LYS A 434 74.18 26.77 -14.43
C LYS A 434 75.48 26.32 -13.76
N GLN A 435 75.75 25.03 -13.72
CA GLN A 435 77.00 24.48 -13.19
C GLN A 435 78.20 24.83 -14.09
N HIS A 436 78.08 24.67 -15.41
CA HIS A 436 79.10 25.09 -16.38
C HIS A 436 79.40 26.59 -16.29
N LEU A 437 78.36 27.44 -16.16
CA LEU A 437 78.55 28.87 -15.96
C LEU A 437 79.33 29.19 -14.68
N HIS A 438 79.09 28.44 -13.60
CA HIS A 438 79.84 28.60 -12.35
C HIS A 438 81.32 28.20 -12.51
N ILE A 439 81.63 27.19 -13.31
CA ILE A 439 83.00 26.78 -13.65
C ILE A 439 83.69 27.88 -14.48
N LEU A 440 83.03 28.41 -15.52
CA LEU A 440 83.56 29.52 -16.34
C LEU A 440 83.80 30.79 -15.53
N GLN A 441 82.93 31.12 -14.57
CA GLN A 441 83.16 32.24 -13.66
C GLN A 441 84.38 32.02 -12.73
N LYS A 442 84.77 30.76 -12.49
CA LYS A 442 85.97 30.40 -11.71
C LYS A 442 87.26 30.47 -12.54
N GLU A 443 87.19 30.47 -13.87
CA GLU A 443 88.33 30.66 -14.77
C GLU A 443 88.78 32.13 -14.83
N ALA A 444 89.37 32.60 -13.73
CA ALA A 444 90.16 33.85 -13.69
C ALA A 444 91.48 33.76 -14.49
N GLY A 445 91.79 32.60 -15.09
CA GLY A 445 93.07 32.30 -15.75
C GLY A 445 93.32 33.06 -17.05
N VAL A 446 92.28 33.32 -17.86
CA VAL A 446 92.44 34.07 -19.11
C VAL A 446 92.76 35.55 -18.84
N LYS A 447 92.24 36.11 -17.75
CA LYS A 447 92.51 37.49 -17.32
C LYS A 447 93.96 37.66 -16.85
N GLN A 448 94.53 36.64 -16.21
CA GLN A 448 95.94 36.58 -15.82
C GLN A 448 96.86 36.49 -17.05
N GLN A 449 96.55 35.60 -18.00
CA GLN A 449 97.32 35.44 -19.24
C GLN A 449 97.31 36.70 -20.12
N VAL A 450 96.19 37.42 -20.19
CA VAL A 450 96.11 38.72 -20.88
C VAL A 450 96.95 39.78 -20.16
N GLY A 451 96.99 39.76 -18.83
CA GLY A 451 97.89 40.62 -18.03
C GLY A 451 99.37 40.35 -18.31
N ASP A 452 99.76 39.08 -18.37
CA ASP A 452 101.14 38.66 -18.67
C ASP A 452 101.54 39.06 -20.11
N LEU A 453 100.64 38.90 -21.08
CA LEU A 453 100.85 39.33 -22.46
C LEU A 453 100.99 40.86 -22.59
N ASN A 454 100.18 41.63 -21.87
CA ASN A 454 100.26 43.09 -21.89
C ASN A 454 101.61 43.57 -21.34
N THR A 455 102.10 42.93 -20.28
CA THR A 455 103.42 43.21 -19.67
C THR A 455 104.55 42.91 -20.67
N ASN A 456 104.45 41.81 -21.42
CA ASN A 456 105.41 41.49 -22.48
C ASN A 456 105.37 42.50 -23.64
N LEU A 457 104.19 43.04 -23.97
CA LEU A 457 104.01 44.06 -25.01
C LEU A 457 104.65 45.39 -24.62
N GLU A 458 104.57 45.78 -23.34
CA GLU A 458 105.27 46.94 -22.78
C GLU A 458 106.80 46.80 -22.91
N ILE A 459 107.35 45.64 -22.52
CA ILE A 459 108.79 45.34 -22.66
C ILE A 459 109.24 45.43 -24.13
N LEU A 460 108.40 44.98 -25.06
CA LEU A 460 108.67 45.06 -26.49
C LEU A 460 108.61 46.51 -26.99
N HIS A 461 107.68 47.31 -26.50
CA HIS A 461 107.58 48.74 -26.82
C HIS A 461 108.84 49.49 -26.37
N ASP A 462 109.31 49.25 -25.15
CA ASP A 462 110.54 49.83 -24.62
C ASP A 462 111.77 49.46 -25.48
N LYS A 463 111.86 48.20 -25.92
CA LYS A 463 112.93 47.75 -26.84
C LYS A 463 112.84 48.43 -28.21
N VAL A 464 111.64 48.62 -28.74
CA VAL A 464 111.41 49.34 -30.00
C VAL A 464 111.80 50.81 -29.87
N ASP A 465 111.53 51.44 -28.72
CA ASP A 465 111.93 52.84 -28.48
C ASP A 465 113.44 53.00 -28.31
N VAL A 466 114.12 52.02 -27.68
CA VAL A 466 115.59 51.94 -27.70
C VAL A 466 116.10 51.81 -29.13
N LEU A 467 115.53 50.92 -29.95
CA LEU A 467 115.91 50.80 -31.36
C LEU A 467 115.64 52.07 -32.17
N LYS A 468 114.54 52.78 -31.93
CA LYS A 468 114.28 54.08 -32.56
C LYS A 468 115.34 55.11 -32.17
N LYS A 469 115.80 55.08 -30.91
CA LYS A 469 116.88 55.95 -30.43
C LYS A 469 118.21 55.61 -31.08
N ASP A 470 118.57 54.33 -31.17
CA ASP A 470 119.78 53.87 -31.87
C ASP A 470 119.75 54.26 -33.36
N ILE A 471 118.59 54.12 -34.02
CA ILE A 471 118.39 54.57 -35.41
C ILE A 471 118.53 56.09 -35.53
N ALA A 472 118.03 56.86 -34.56
CA ALA A 472 118.19 58.32 -34.54
C ALA A 472 119.67 58.71 -34.35
N GLU A 473 120.40 58.04 -33.47
CA GLU A 473 121.85 58.24 -33.27
C GLU A 473 122.66 57.88 -34.52
N ILE A 474 122.30 56.82 -35.25
CA ILE A 474 122.88 56.49 -36.56
C ILE A 474 122.56 57.58 -37.60
N LYS A 475 121.34 58.13 -37.58
CA LYS A 475 120.92 59.23 -38.46
C LYS A 475 121.70 60.51 -38.18
N ASP A 476 121.94 60.82 -36.91
CA ASP A 476 122.71 62.00 -36.48
C ASP A 476 124.21 61.82 -36.76
N MET A 477 124.76 60.60 -36.64
CA MET A 477 126.11 60.30 -37.10
C MET A 477 126.28 60.50 -38.62
N LEU A 478 125.25 60.20 -39.42
CA LEU A 478 125.24 60.46 -40.86
C LEU A 478 125.14 61.95 -41.21
N ALA A 479 124.55 62.78 -40.35
CA ALA A 479 124.36 64.21 -40.58
C ALA A 479 125.61 65.07 -40.31
N ILE A 480 126.64 64.53 -39.64
CA ILE A 480 127.85 65.27 -39.23
C ILE A 480 129.08 64.91 -40.12
N MET A 481 128.90 64.11 -41.18
CA MET A 481 129.97 63.84 -42.16
C MET A 481 130.15 65.02 -43.14
N PRO A 482 131.30 65.73 -43.16
CA PRO A 482 131.53 66.84 -44.07
C PRO A 482 131.82 66.38 -45.50
N ALA A 483 131.22 67.06 -46.47
CA ALA A 483 131.59 67.00 -47.88
C ALA A 483 133.04 67.47 -48.08
N SER A 484 133.98 66.54 -48.24
CA SER A 484 135.33 66.76 -48.78
C SER A 484 136.02 65.43 -49.13
N VAL A 485 135.58 64.73 -50.18
CA VAL A 485 136.44 63.87 -51.04
C VAL A 485 135.86 63.79 -52.47
N GLU A 486 136.09 64.81 -53.28
CA GLU A 486 136.96 64.68 -54.46
C GLU A 486 138.28 65.32 -54.00
N LYS A 487 139.46 64.69 -53.91
CA LYS A 487 140.06 63.58 -54.68
C LYS A 487 141.01 62.70 -53.81
N GLY A 488 141.08 61.40 -54.16
CA GLY A 488 142.15 60.42 -53.82
C GLY A 488 141.92 59.62 -52.53
N GLY A 489 142.18 58.32 -52.37
CA GLY A 489 142.75 57.24 -53.18
C GLY A 489 142.83 55.92 -52.36
N THR A 490 142.80 54.77 -53.05
CA THR A 490 143.41 53.43 -52.80
C THR A 490 143.20 52.55 -51.53
N PHE A 491 143.25 51.22 -51.81
CA PHE A 491 143.52 50.01 -50.99
C PHE A 491 142.30 49.23 -50.39
N LYS A 492 141.88 48.07 -50.93
CA LYS A 492 142.35 46.66 -50.70
C LYS A 492 142.50 46.34 -49.19
N GLN A 493 141.96 45.29 -48.56
CA GLN A 493 141.75 43.88 -48.96
C GLN A 493 141.11 43.09 -47.78
N GLY A 494 140.53 41.90 -48.03
CA GLY A 494 140.41 40.78 -47.05
C GLY A 494 139.01 40.54 -46.44
N MET A 495 138.28 39.46 -46.80
CA MET A 495 138.25 38.13 -46.12
C MET A 495 137.55 38.21 -44.73
N ASN A 496 136.63 37.35 -44.28
CA ASN A 496 136.32 35.95 -44.59
C ASN A 496 135.16 35.47 -43.66
N CYS A 497 134.51 34.34 -44.03
CA CYS A 497 133.90 33.30 -43.14
C CYS A 497 132.58 33.63 -42.40
N LEU A 498 131.45 32.96 -42.64
CA LEU A 498 131.01 31.54 -42.43
C LEU A 498 130.21 31.34 -41.13
N ASN A 499 129.10 30.61 -41.30
CA ASN A 499 128.10 30.04 -40.36
C ASN A 499 126.98 30.92 -39.81
#